data_AF-A0AA89LKK3-F1
#
_entry.id   AF-A0AA89LKK3-F1
#
_cell.length_a   1.000
_cell.length_b   1.000
_cell.length_c   1.000
_cell.angle_alpha   90.00
_cell.angle_beta   90.00
_cell.angle_gamma   90.00
#
_symmetry.space_group_name_H-M   'P 1'
#
loop_
_entity.id
_entity.type
_entity.pdbx_description
1 polymer ?
#
loop_
_entity_poly.entity_id
_entity_poly.type
_entity_poly.pdbx_seq_one_letter_code
_entity_poly.pdbx_strand_id
1 'polypeptide(L)'
;MSDKKYLDKAALDKLIESIKGRGKKLQDDVQKAALSALHIVNDGVGDIGPANRLLLAMPSGLRRHALASYLVSFGKLKLNEDKATKGEKPLVYDSKRPGDTESASGTTWFDFTPEPDLNSSTVFDLHAAVVALIRKASKGNNDTEFFRRILAAAPSDVLEKAKIPQEIVAKLGTTQTAEQTA
;
A
#
# COMPACT_ATOMS: atom_id res chain seq x y z
N MET A 1 5.15 -40.84 -13.41
CA MET A 1 5.83 -39.93 -14.35
C MET A 1 6.52 -38.88 -13.50
N SER A 2 7.86 -38.81 -13.46
CA SER A 2 8.53 -37.78 -12.68
C SER A 2 8.24 -36.42 -13.29
N ASP A 3 7.54 -35.57 -12.55
CA ASP A 3 7.33 -34.18 -12.95
C ASP A 3 8.70 -33.53 -13.14
N LYS A 4 8.99 -33.16 -14.39
CA LYS A 4 10.20 -32.39 -14.69
C LYS A 4 10.08 -31.05 -13.97
N LYS A 5 11.06 -30.73 -13.13
CA LYS A 5 11.15 -29.47 -12.38
C LYS A 5 11.09 -28.22 -13.28
N TYR A 6 11.47 -28.35 -14.55
CA TYR A 6 11.52 -27.26 -15.53
C TYR A 6 10.85 -27.66 -16.84
N LEU A 7 10.20 -26.69 -17.48
CA LEU A 7 9.54 -26.84 -18.77
C LEU A 7 10.53 -26.57 -19.91
N ASP A 8 10.33 -27.23 -21.05
CA ASP A 8 10.96 -26.81 -22.31
C ASP A 8 10.33 -25.50 -22.83
N LYS A 9 10.95 -24.89 -23.85
CA LYS A 9 10.50 -23.60 -24.39
C LYS A 9 9.03 -23.63 -24.84
N ALA A 10 8.62 -24.68 -25.56
CA ALA A 10 7.26 -24.74 -26.10
C ALA A 10 6.21 -24.92 -24.99
N ALA A 11 6.52 -25.72 -23.96
CA ALA A 11 5.67 -25.87 -22.79
C ALA A 11 5.64 -24.61 -21.92
N LEU A 12 6.77 -23.90 -21.79
CA LEU A 12 6.85 -22.62 -21.09
C LEU A 12 6.02 -21.53 -21.78
N ASP A 13 6.12 -21.39 -23.11
CA ASP A 13 5.36 -20.41 -23.89
C ASP A 13 3.84 -20.61 -23.71
N LYS A 14 3.39 -21.88 -23.74
CA LYS A 14 1.98 -22.23 -23.45
C LYS A 14 1.57 -21.88 -22.02
N LEU A 15 2.44 -22.13 -21.05
CA LEU A 15 2.16 -21.80 -19.65
C LEU A 15 2.04 -20.28 -19.46
N ILE A 16 2.90 -19.48 -20.10
CA ILE A 16 2.86 -18.01 -20.05
C ILE A 16 1.52 -17.49 -20.59
N GLU A 17 1.09 -17.94 -21.76
CA GLU A 17 -0.21 -17.53 -22.32
C GLU A 17 -1.39 -17.96 -21.44
N SER A 18 -1.31 -19.15 -20.83
CA SER A 18 -2.31 -19.61 -19.85
C SER A 18 -2.35 -18.73 -18.60
N ILE A 19 -1.20 -18.28 -18.09
CA ILE A 19 -1.12 -17.35 -16.95
C ILE A 19 -1.76 -16.02 -17.33
N LYS A 20 -1.44 -15.45 -18.50
CA LYS A 20 -2.02 -14.20 -19.00
C LYS A 20 -3.55 -14.30 -19.10
N GLY A 21 -4.07 -15.35 -19.72
CA GLY A 21 -5.51 -15.55 -19.87
C GLY A 21 -6.24 -15.71 -18.54
N ARG A 22 -5.69 -16.53 -17.62
CA ARG A 22 -6.27 -16.73 -16.28
C ARG A 22 -6.18 -15.48 -15.41
N GLY A 23 -5.10 -14.71 -15.52
CA GLY A 23 -4.94 -13.45 -14.79
C GLY A 23 -6.02 -12.44 -15.16
N LYS A 24 -6.28 -12.24 -16.46
CA LYS A 24 -7.36 -11.36 -16.93
C LYS A 24 -8.73 -11.85 -16.46
N LYS A 25 -9.01 -13.15 -16.60
CA LYS A 25 -10.29 -13.72 -16.15
C LYS A 25 -10.49 -13.53 -14.64
N LEU A 26 -9.44 -13.75 -13.85
CA LEU A 26 -9.50 -13.54 -12.40
C LEU A 26 -9.78 -12.06 -12.06
N GLN A 27 -9.15 -11.12 -12.77
CA GLN A 27 -9.43 -9.69 -12.59
C GLN A 27 -10.91 -9.36 -12.85
N ASP A 28 -11.47 -9.89 -13.94
CA ASP A 28 -12.88 -9.70 -14.31
C ASP A 28 -13.82 -10.32 -13.27
N ASP A 29 -13.52 -11.53 -12.79
CA ASP A 29 -14.32 -12.22 -11.78
C ASP A 29 -14.29 -11.49 -10.43
N VAL A 30 -13.12 -11.00 -10.01
CA VAL A 30 -12.97 -10.18 -8.79
C VAL A 30 -13.70 -8.85 -8.92
N GLN A 31 -13.66 -8.18 -10.08
CA GLN A 31 -14.39 -6.93 -10.31
C GLN A 31 -15.90 -7.16 -10.17
N LYS A 32 -16.44 -8.20 -10.81
CA LYS A 32 -17.86 -8.55 -10.69
C LYS A 32 -18.23 -8.87 -9.24
N ALA A 33 -17.41 -9.63 -8.54
CA ALA A 33 -17.66 -9.96 -7.13
C ALA A 33 -17.61 -8.72 -6.23
N ALA A 34 -16.66 -7.80 -6.48
CA ALA A 34 -16.52 -6.56 -5.71
C ALA A 34 -17.73 -5.64 -5.92
N LEU A 35 -18.15 -5.40 -7.17
CA LEU A 35 -19.34 -4.63 -7.49
C LEU A 35 -20.61 -5.25 -6.88
N SER A 36 -20.74 -6.58 -6.97
CA SER A 36 -21.88 -7.29 -6.36
C SER A 36 -21.90 -7.14 -4.84
N ALA A 37 -20.73 -7.24 -4.19
CA ALA A 37 -20.61 -7.04 -2.75
C ALA A 37 -20.94 -5.60 -2.34
N LEU A 38 -20.48 -4.61 -3.11
CA LEU A 38 -20.82 -3.21 -2.89
C LEU A 38 -22.32 -2.96 -3.01
N HIS A 39 -22.97 -3.50 -4.05
CA HIS A 39 -24.41 -3.40 -4.21
C HIS A 39 -25.17 -3.97 -3.00
N ILE A 40 -24.77 -5.16 -2.52
CA ILE A 40 -25.39 -5.81 -1.34
C ILE A 40 -25.22 -4.95 -0.07
N VAL A 41 -24.05 -4.33 0.12
CA VAL A 41 -23.74 -3.50 1.29
C VAL A 41 -24.41 -2.13 1.23
N ASN A 42 -24.40 -1.49 0.06
CA ASN A 42 -24.83 -0.11 -0.10
C ASN A 42 -26.33 0.02 -0.28
N ASP A 43 -26.87 -0.80 -1.19
CA ASP A 43 -28.21 -0.67 -1.73
C ASP A 43 -29.13 -1.78 -1.20
N GLY A 44 -28.54 -2.89 -0.74
CA GLY A 44 -29.23 -4.01 -0.12
C GLY A 44 -29.34 -3.92 1.41
N VAL A 45 -29.30 -5.08 2.06
CA VAL A 45 -29.52 -5.24 3.51
C VAL A 45 -28.33 -4.80 4.39
N GLY A 46 -27.24 -4.30 3.79
CA GLY A 46 -26.02 -3.93 4.53
C GLY A 46 -25.13 -5.13 4.91
N ASP A 47 -25.27 -6.26 4.23
CA ASP A 47 -24.48 -7.47 4.52
C ASP A 47 -23.04 -7.34 4.02
N ILE A 48 -22.10 -7.26 4.97
CA ILE A 48 -20.66 -7.16 4.71
C ILE A 48 -19.96 -8.52 4.52
N GLY A 49 -20.68 -9.63 4.67
CA GLY A 49 -20.17 -10.99 4.56
C GLY A 49 -19.52 -11.29 3.20
N PRO A 50 -20.17 -10.97 2.06
CA PRO A 50 -19.59 -11.15 0.73
C PRO A 50 -18.25 -10.41 0.55
N ALA A 51 -18.15 -9.15 0.99
CA ALA A 51 -16.93 -8.34 0.87
C ALA A 51 -15.77 -8.94 1.68
N ASN A 52 -16.05 -9.40 2.90
CA ASN A 52 -15.04 -10.06 3.75
C ASN A 52 -14.57 -11.40 3.16
N ARG A 53 -15.49 -12.25 2.69
CA ARG A 53 -15.15 -13.54 2.06
C ARG A 53 -14.32 -13.32 0.79
N LEU A 54 -14.66 -12.33 -0.02
CA LEU A 54 -13.88 -11.98 -1.21
C LEU A 54 -12.44 -11.59 -0.84
N LEU A 55 -12.26 -10.70 0.14
CA LEU A 55 -10.91 -10.31 0.59
C LEU A 55 -10.09 -11.48 1.13
N LEU A 56 -10.72 -12.43 1.82
CA LEU A 56 -10.05 -13.62 2.36
C LEU A 56 -9.73 -14.65 1.28
N ALA A 57 -10.54 -14.74 0.24
CA ALA A 57 -10.32 -15.65 -0.89
C ALA A 57 -9.18 -15.21 -1.82
N MET A 58 -8.72 -13.95 -1.73
CA MET A 58 -7.64 -13.44 -2.56
C MET A 58 -6.31 -14.15 -2.26
N PRO A 59 -5.67 -14.79 -3.26
CA PRO A 59 -4.35 -15.37 -3.13
C PRO A 59 -3.29 -14.37 -2.66
N SER A 60 -2.26 -14.89 -1.98
CA SER A 60 -1.04 -14.13 -1.70
C SER A 60 -0.38 -13.67 -3.00
N GLY A 61 0.12 -12.43 -3.02
CA GLY A 61 0.76 -11.84 -4.20
C GLY A 61 -0.18 -11.07 -5.13
N LEU A 62 -1.51 -11.16 -4.95
CA LEU A 62 -2.44 -10.22 -5.58
C LEU A 62 -2.57 -8.94 -4.75
N ARG A 63 -3.02 -7.85 -5.39
CA ARG A 63 -3.23 -6.53 -4.80
C ARG A 63 -4.44 -6.51 -3.83
N ARG A 64 -4.46 -7.40 -2.82
CA ARG A 64 -5.51 -7.49 -1.80
C ARG A 64 -5.74 -6.17 -1.08
N HIS A 65 -4.69 -5.38 -0.89
CA HIS A 65 -4.79 -4.05 -0.29
C HIS A 65 -5.51 -3.06 -1.20
N ALA A 66 -5.25 -3.08 -2.52
CA ALA A 66 -5.99 -2.27 -3.48
C ALA A 66 -7.48 -2.62 -3.49
N LEU A 67 -7.81 -3.92 -3.43
CA LEU A 67 -9.20 -4.37 -3.32
C LEU A 67 -9.85 -3.89 -2.02
N ALA A 68 -9.14 -3.94 -0.88
CA ALA A 68 -9.66 -3.45 0.39
C ALA A 68 -9.93 -1.94 0.33
N SER A 69 -8.98 -1.16 -0.20
CA SER A 69 -9.14 0.28 -0.41
C SER A 69 -10.33 0.59 -1.33
N TYR A 70 -10.46 -0.15 -2.43
CA TYR A 70 -11.58 -0.01 -3.37
C TYR A 70 -12.93 -0.23 -2.68
N LEU A 71 -13.09 -1.34 -1.95
CA LEU A 71 -14.32 -1.66 -1.21
C LEU A 71 -14.65 -0.61 -0.14
N VAL A 72 -13.63 -0.08 0.54
CA VAL A 72 -13.77 0.93 1.59
C VAL A 72 -14.11 2.31 1.02
N SER A 73 -13.64 2.63 -0.18
CA SER A 73 -13.90 3.90 -0.84
C SER A 73 -15.29 4.01 -1.45
N PHE A 74 -15.82 2.91 -1.98
CA PHE A 74 -17.13 2.88 -2.62
C PHE A 74 -18.24 2.26 -1.75
N GLY A 75 -17.87 1.62 -0.64
CA GLY A 75 -18.81 0.92 0.23
C GLY A 75 -19.08 1.64 1.53
N LYS A 76 -20.21 1.32 2.16
CA LYS A 76 -20.50 1.60 3.59
C LYS A 76 -19.64 0.76 4.53
N LEU A 77 -18.32 0.82 4.33
CA LEU A 77 -17.32 -0.09 4.90
C LEU A 77 -16.15 0.68 5.48
N LYS A 78 -15.53 0.11 6.51
CA LYS A 78 -14.22 0.53 7.00
C LYS A 78 -13.36 -0.67 7.37
N LEU A 79 -12.06 -0.47 7.45
CA LEU A 79 -11.14 -1.51 7.91
C LEU A 79 -11.42 -1.84 9.37
N ASN A 80 -11.28 -3.12 9.71
CA ASN A 80 -11.35 -3.57 11.09
C ASN A 80 -10.01 -3.34 11.79
N GLU A 81 -10.02 -2.55 12.85
CA GLU A 81 -8.83 -2.24 13.66
C GLU A 81 -8.64 -3.21 14.84
N ASP A 82 -9.66 -4.02 15.16
CA ASP A 82 -9.58 -5.00 16.24
C ASP A 82 -8.60 -6.13 15.90
N LYS A 83 -7.56 -6.26 16.72
CA LYS A 83 -6.50 -7.25 16.53
C LYS A 83 -6.99 -8.69 16.60
N ALA A 84 -8.06 -8.97 17.36
CA ALA A 84 -8.58 -10.31 17.53
C ALA A 84 -9.41 -10.77 16.32
N THR A 85 -10.19 -9.86 15.73
CA THR A 85 -11.19 -10.21 14.71
C THR A 85 -10.81 -9.82 13.28
N LYS A 86 -9.83 -8.92 13.08
CA LYS A 86 -9.43 -8.46 11.73
C LYS A 86 -8.92 -9.55 10.79
N GLY A 87 -8.42 -10.66 11.33
CA GLY A 87 -7.98 -11.81 10.53
C GLY A 87 -9.14 -12.52 9.83
N GLU A 88 -10.29 -12.60 10.49
CA GLU A 88 -11.50 -13.27 10.00
C GLU A 88 -12.50 -12.29 9.37
N LYS A 89 -12.50 -11.04 9.85
CA LYS A 89 -13.36 -9.95 9.39
C LYS A 89 -12.51 -8.71 9.11
N PRO A 90 -11.82 -8.64 7.97
CA PRO A 90 -11.02 -7.47 7.60
C PRO A 90 -11.79 -6.15 7.49
N LEU A 91 -13.10 -6.23 7.23
CA LEU A 91 -14.00 -5.09 7.04
C LEU A 91 -15.14 -5.12 8.05
N VAL A 92 -15.55 -3.93 8.50
CA VAL A 92 -16.74 -3.70 9.31
C VAL A 92 -17.64 -2.67 8.65
N TYR A 93 -18.95 -2.75 8.94
CA TYR A 93 -19.94 -1.82 8.40
C TYR A 93 -19.77 -0.42 9.00
N ASP A 94 -19.95 0.61 8.18
CA ASP A 94 -19.95 2.01 8.59
C ASP A 94 -21.10 2.76 7.91
N SER A 95 -22.17 2.99 8.67
CA SER A 95 -23.37 3.68 8.20
C SER A 95 -23.15 5.16 7.90
N LYS A 96 -22.05 5.76 8.35
CA LYS A 96 -21.76 7.19 8.13
C LYS A 96 -21.15 7.46 6.76
N ARG A 97 -20.63 6.43 6.09
CA ARG A 97 -20.02 6.60 4.77
C ARG A 97 -21.09 6.56 3.69
N PRO A 98 -21.05 7.45 2.70
CA PRO A 98 -21.88 7.30 1.52
C PRO A 98 -21.42 6.07 0.74
N GLY A 99 -22.34 5.17 0.44
CA GLY A 99 -22.09 4.08 -0.52
C GLY A 99 -22.29 4.61 -1.93
N ASP A 100 -21.41 4.25 -2.86
CA ASP A 100 -21.46 4.69 -4.25
C ASP A 100 -21.12 3.54 -5.19
N THR A 101 -22.16 2.74 -5.49
CA THR A 101 -22.06 1.58 -6.39
C THR A 101 -21.90 2.01 -7.85
N GLU A 102 -22.44 3.16 -8.25
CA GLU A 102 -22.39 3.64 -9.64
C GLU A 102 -20.98 4.06 -10.04
N SER A 103 -20.32 4.92 -9.25
CA SER A 103 -18.95 5.36 -9.51
C SER A 103 -17.96 4.21 -9.44
N ALA A 104 -18.25 3.19 -8.61
CA ALA A 104 -17.41 1.99 -8.51
C ALA A 104 -17.26 1.28 -9.86
N SER A 105 -18.32 1.25 -10.70
CA SER A 105 -18.28 0.58 -12.00
C SER A 105 -17.29 1.21 -12.99
N GLY A 106 -16.99 2.50 -12.84
CA GLY A 106 -16.05 3.24 -13.69
C GLY A 106 -14.59 3.04 -13.31
N THR A 107 -14.30 2.43 -12.16
CA THR A 107 -12.92 2.19 -11.69
C THR A 107 -12.69 0.70 -11.43
N THR A 108 -11.57 0.17 -11.91
CA THR A 108 -11.16 -1.21 -11.65
C THR A 108 -10.48 -1.34 -10.30
N TRP A 109 -10.76 -2.43 -9.58
CA TRP A 109 -10.16 -2.67 -8.26
C TRP A 109 -8.63 -2.74 -8.29
N PHE A 110 -8.07 -3.26 -9.39
CA PHE A 110 -6.62 -3.47 -9.53
C PHE A 110 -5.86 -2.19 -9.90
N ASP A 111 -6.51 -1.20 -10.51
CA ASP A 111 -5.89 0.11 -10.80
C ASP A 111 -6.18 1.15 -9.71
N PHE A 112 -7.05 0.81 -8.74
CA PHE A 112 -7.44 1.70 -7.65
C PHE A 112 -6.27 2.18 -6.77
N THR A 113 -5.24 1.35 -6.64
CA THR A 113 -3.95 1.74 -6.07
C THR A 113 -2.89 1.35 -7.08
N PRO A 114 -2.36 2.31 -7.87
CA PRO A 114 -1.37 2.02 -8.89
C PRO A 114 -0.16 1.31 -8.28
N GLU A 115 0.25 0.19 -8.90
CA GLU A 115 1.56 -0.37 -8.60
C GLU A 115 2.64 0.59 -9.10
N PRO A 116 3.79 0.68 -8.41
CA PRO A 116 4.95 1.32 -8.98
C PRO A 116 5.27 0.68 -10.33
N ASP A 117 5.49 1.50 -11.36
CA ASP A 117 5.87 1.00 -12.68
C ASP A 117 7.09 0.08 -12.57
N LEU A 118 7.14 -0.96 -13.40
CA LEU A 118 8.32 -1.85 -13.54
C LEU A 118 9.59 -1.07 -13.94
N ASN A 119 9.41 0.11 -14.54
CA ASN A 119 10.48 1.03 -14.91
C ASN A 119 10.87 2.00 -13.79
N SER A 120 10.09 2.05 -12.71
CA SER A 120 10.45 2.78 -11.51
C SER A 120 11.22 1.83 -10.59
N SER A 121 12.49 2.16 -10.34
CA SER A 121 13.16 2.13 -9.02
C SER A 121 12.61 1.14 -7.97
N THR A 122 12.32 -0.11 -8.34
CA THR A 122 11.74 -1.15 -7.48
C THR A 122 12.82 -1.88 -6.70
N VAL A 123 14.07 -1.54 -6.96
CA VAL A 123 15.16 -1.70 -6.00
C VAL A 123 14.91 -0.70 -4.88
N PHE A 124 14.79 -1.19 -3.64
CA PHE A 124 14.74 -0.35 -2.46
C PHE A 124 15.89 0.66 -2.49
N ASP A 125 15.56 1.91 -2.82
CA ASP A 125 16.50 3.00 -2.80
C ASP A 125 16.63 3.49 -1.36
N LEU A 126 17.61 2.93 -0.65
CA LEU A 126 17.94 3.30 0.73
C LEU A 126 18.16 4.81 0.84
N HIS A 127 18.77 5.44 -0.16
CA HIS A 127 19.03 6.87 -0.17
C HIS A 127 17.71 7.66 -0.24
N ALA A 128 16.79 7.31 -1.13
CA ALA A 128 15.47 7.92 -1.19
C ALA A 128 14.65 7.72 0.10
N ALA A 129 14.75 6.53 0.71
CA ALA A 129 14.07 6.23 1.98
C ALA A 129 14.62 7.07 3.15
N VAL A 130 15.95 7.23 3.24
CA VAL A 130 16.60 8.09 4.24
C VAL A 130 16.23 9.56 4.01
N VAL A 131 16.24 10.03 2.77
CA VAL A 131 15.80 11.40 2.41
C VAL A 131 14.36 11.67 2.84
N ALA A 132 13.45 10.72 2.60
CA ALA A 132 12.05 10.85 2.99
C ALA A 132 11.86 10.84 4.51
N LEU A 133 12.61 9.99 5.22
CA LEU A 133 12.58 9.90 6.68
C LEU A 133 13.06 11.22 7.32
N ILE A 134 14.18 11.76 6.85
CA ILE A 134 14.73 13.02 7.35
C ILE A 134 13.75 14.18 7.09
N ARG A 135 13.16 14.26 5.88
CA ARG A 135 12.16 15.30 5.55
C ARG A 135 10.90 15.21 6.40
N LYS A 136 10.48 14.01 6.80
CA LYS A 136 9.33 13.82 7.68
C LYS A 136 9.68 14.18 9.13
N ALA A 137 10.87 13.81 9.59
CA ALA A 137 11.37 14.17 10.91
C ALA A 137 11.52 15.68 11.09
N SER A 138 11.98 16.41 10.06
CA SER A 138 12.13 17.87 10.10
C SER A 138 10.80 18.64 10.08
N LYS A 139 9.68 17.98 9.74
CA LYS A 139 8.33 18.57 9.73
C LYS A 139 7.53 18.28 10.99
N GLY A 140 7.81 17.17 11.67
CA GLY A 140 7.29 16.89 13.01
C GLY A 140 8.17 17.56 14.06
N ASN A 141 7.64 17.83 15.24
CA ASN A 141 8.43 18.32 16.38
C ASN A 141 9.30 17.18 16.98
N ASN A 142 9.98 16.42 16.11
CA ASN A 142 10.72 15.20 16.43
C ASN A 142 12.19 15.54 16.74
N ASP A 143 12.39 16.53 17.60
CA ASP A 143 13.72 16.98 18.00
C ASP A 143 14.32 16.04 19.05
N THR A 144 14.76 14.85 18.60
CA THR A 144 15.45 13.87 19.44
C THR A 144 16.93 13.84 19.09
N GLU A 145 17.78 13.58 20.09
CA GLU A 145 19.23 13.38 19.93
C GLU A 145 19.60 12.42 18.80
N PHE A 146 18.77 11.38 18.59
CA PHE A 146 18.91 10.45 17.50
C PHE A 146 18.83 11.12 16.12
N PHE A 147 17.86 12.01 15.90
CA PHE A 147 17.73 12.74 14.63
C PHE A 147 18.85 13.75 14.43
N ARG A 148 19.35 14.39 15.51
CA ARG A 148 20.50 15.30 15.42
C ARG A 148 21.77 14.57 14.97
N ARG A 149 22.04 13.38 15.51
CA ARG A 149 23.17 12.54 15.10
C ARG A 149 23.07 12.09 13.65
N ILE A 150 21.87 11.72 13.19
CA ILE A 150 21.64 11.37 11.79
C ILE A 150 21.90 12.56 10.88
N LEU A 151 21.43 13.76 11.23
CA LEU A 151 21.66 14.97 10.44
C LEU A 151 23.14 15.36 10.39
N ALA A 152 23.85 15.25 11.51
CA ALA A 152 25.28 15.57 11.59
C ALA A 152 26.17 14.59 10.80
N ALA A 153 25.76 13.31 10.73
CA ALA A 153 26.48 12.27 9.99
C ALA A 153 26.01 12.10 8.54
N ALA A 154 24.93 12.78 8.12
CA ALA A 154 24.38 12.65 6.79
C ALA A 154 25.27 13.37 5.75
N PRO A 155 25.59 12.71 4.61
CA PRO A 155 26.27 13.37 3.51
C PRO A 155 25.49 14.60 3.00
N SER A 156 26.20 15.63 2.53
CA SER A 156 25.61 16.91 2.12
C SER A 156 24.60 16.77 0.97
N ASP A 157 24.82 15.84 0.04
CA ASP A 157 23.92 15.58 -1.08
C ASP A 157 22.56 14.99 -0.64
N VAL A 158 22.53 14.25 0.47
CA VAL A 158 21.30 13.73 1.08
C VAL A 158 20.47 14.88 1.67
N LEU A 159 21.13 15.83 2.35
CA LEU A 159 20.49 16.98 2.98
C LEU A 159 19.92 17.95 1.94
N GLU A 160 20.64 18.18 0.85
CA GLU A 160 20.19 19.00 -0.28
C GLU A 160 18.96 18.39 -0.96
N LYS A 161 18.99 17.09 -1.28
CA LYS A 161 17.85 16.38 -1.88
C LYS A 161 16.64 16.30 -0.95
N ALA A 162 16.86 16.26 0.36
CA ALA A 162 15.79 16.32 1.36
C ALA A 162 15.08 17.67 1.42
N LYS A 163 15.64 18.73 0.80
CA LYS A 163 15.13 20.11 0.80
C LYS A 163 14.89 20.62 2.22
N ILE A 164 15.80 20.28 3.13
CA ILE A 164 15.74 20.76 4.51
C ILE A 164 16.22 22.21 4.50
N PRO A 165 15.46 23.17 5.05
CA PRO A 165 15.93 24.54 5.22
C PRO A 165 17.26 24.57 5.98
N GLN A 166 18.24 25.33 5.47
CA GLN A 166 19.57 25.50 6.08
C GLN A 166 19.50 26.00 7.53
N GLU A 167 18.45 26.77 7.88
CA GLU A 167 18.18 27.22 9.23
C GLU A 167 17.90 26.07 10.21
N ILE A 168 17.28 24.97 9.76
CA ILE A 168 17.02 23.78 10.58
C ILE A 168 18.31 22.98 10.74
N VAL A 169 19.11 22.86 9.68
CA VAL A 169 20.44 22.23 9.74
C VAL A 169 21.36 22.98 10.70
N ALA A 170 21.36 24.32 10.65
CA ALA A 170 22.15 25.18 11.53
C ALA A 170 21.65 25.14 12.99
N LYS A 171 20.33 25.17 13.23
CA LYS A 171 19.74 25.06 14.58
C LYS A 171 20.02 23.71 15.25
N LEU A 172 20.03 22.61 14.49
CA LEU A 172 20.23 21.26 15.02
C LEU A 172 21.70 20.85 15.08
N GLY A 173 22.58 21.47 14.28
CA GLY A 173 24.03 21.24 14.30
C GLY A 173 24.80 22.05 15.33
N THR A 174 24.23 23.12 15.89
CA THR A 174 24.93 24.03 16.82
C THR A 174 24.84 23.64 18.30
N THR A 175 24.01 22.67 18.68
CA THR A 175 23.83 22.32 20.10
C THR A 175 24.99 21.50 20.69
N GLN A 176 25.96 21.04 19.88
CA GLN A 176 27.11 20.27 20.38
C GLN A 176 28.25 21.12 20.97
N THR A 177 28.27 22.45 20.80
CA THR A 177 29.41 23.26 21.26
C THR A 177 29.25 23.84 22.66
N ALA A 178 28.11 23.64 23.34
CA ALA A 178 27.85 24.28 24.64
C ALA A 178 28.18 23.41 25.88
N GLU A 179 28.48 22.11 25.72
CA GLU A 179 28.60 21.18 26.86
C GLU A 179 29.98 20.49 27.00
N GLN A 180 31.03 21.00 26.34
CA GLN A 180 32.41 20.48 26.51
C GLN A 180 33.39 21.48 27.15
N THR A 181 32.90 22.57 27.74
CA THR A 181 33.69 23.41 28.65
C THR A 181 32.88 23.72 29.90
N ALA A 182 32.85 22.76 30.82
CA ALA A 182 32.62 22.97 32.25
C ALA A 182 33.39 21.89 33.02
#